data_AF-A0A3B9MPF0-F1
#
_entry.id   AF-A0A3B9MPF0-F1
#
_cell.length_a   1.000
_cell.length_b   1.000
_cell.length_c   1.000
_cell.angle_alpha   90.00
_cell.angle_beta   90.00
_cell.angle_gamma   90.00
#
_symmetry.space_group_name_H-M   'P 1'
#
loop_
_entity.id
_entity.type
_entity.pdbx_description
1 polymer ?
#
loop_
_entity_poly.entity_id
_entity_poly.type
_entity_poly.pdbx_seq_one_letter_code
_entity_poly.pdbx_strand_id
1 'polypeptide(L)'
;MANVLPKDKQIAVIAALAEGSSIRSIERITGISRNTIMRLGFRIGQGCAQLLDAKMRNLSCHYLQFDELWGFIGKKEKHRMPTEDPTLGDVWTFCAIDSETKLVPAFRVGKRNHFTANAFVSDIASRLKNRPQISTDGLNAYVEAVENAFGMDVDYGMIIKNYGNDTGHHHQERRYSAPEIVFSEKRHVVGRPDMDLVSMSHI
;
A
#
# COMPACT_ATOMS: atom_id res chain seq x y z
N MET A 1 -13.31 9.47 -36.29
CA MET A 1 -13.54 8.06 -35.93
C MET A 1 -12.45 7.67 -34.94
N ALA A 2 -12.77 7.36 -33.68
CA ALA A 2 -11.75 7.01 -32.71
C ALA A 2 -11.14 5.66 -33.09
N ASN A 3 -9.83 5.62 -33.33
CA ASN A 3 -9.11 4.36 -33.60
C ASN A 3 -9.00 3.59 -32.28
N VAL A 4 -9.98 2.74 -32.00
CA VAL A 4 -10.04 1.91 -30.79
C VAL A 4 -9.25 0.63 -31.05
N LEU A 5 -8.25 0.39 -30.21
CA LEU A 5 -7.44 -0.84 -30.25
C LEU A 5 -8.36 -2.08 -30.14
N PRO A 6 -8.21 -3.12 -30.97
CA PRO A 6 -9.00 -4.35 -30.86
C PRO A 6 -8.92 -4.97 -29.46
N LYS A 7 -9.99 -5.65 -29.03
CA LYS A 7 -10.12 -6.16 -27.65
C LYS A 7 -8.97 -7.11 -27.27
N ASP A 8 -8.58 -8.02 -28.15
CA ASP A 8 -7.50 -8.98 -27.88
C ASP A 8 -6.16 -8.28 -27.66
N LYS A 9 -5.88 -7.22 -28.43
CA LYS A 9 -4.69 -6.38 -28.22
C LYS A 9 -4.77 -5.60 -26.92
N GLN A 10 -5.96 -5.13 -26.51
CA GLN A 10 -6.13 -4.51 -25.19
C GLN A 10 -5.83 -5.51 -24.07
N ILE A 11 -6.33 -6.74 -24.17
CA ILE A 11 -6.09 -7.81 -23.18
C ILE A 11 -4.60 -8.11 -23.09
N ALA A 12 -3.91 -8.29 -24.22
CA ALA A 12 -2.48 -8.57 -24.24
C ALA A 12 -1.65 -7.45 -23.59
N VAL A 13 -1.97 -6.19 -23.87
CA VAL A 13 -1.30 -5.03 -23.27
C VAL A 13 -1.55 -4.96 -21.77
N ILE A 14 -2.79 -5.13 -21.31
CA ILE A 14 -3.13 -5.07 -19.89
C ILE A 14 -2.51 -6.24 -19.12
N ALA A 15 -2.52 -7.45 -19.68
CA ALA A 15 -1.85 -8.60 -19.08
C ALA A 15 -0.34 -8.33 -18.92
N ALA A 16 0.33 -7.82 -19.95
CA ALA A 16 1.74 -7.50 -19.88
C ALA A 16 2.05 -6.40 -18.83
N LEU A 17 1.18 -5.39 -18.70
CA LEU A 17 1.31 -4.37 -17.66
C LEU A 17 1.15 -4.97 -16.25
N ALA A 18 0.19 -5.89 -16.06
CA ALA A 18 -0.04 -6.57 -14.78
C ALA A 18 1.15 -7.47 -14.37
N GLU A 19 1.81 -8.10 -15.34
CA GLU A 19 3.04 -8.91 -15.15
C GLU A 19 4.30 -8.04 -14.96
N GLY A 20 4.18 -6.72 -14.88
CA GLY A 20 5.31 -5.81 -14.61
C GLY A 20 6.17 -5.48 -15.84
N SER A 21 5.72 -5.76 -17.06
CA SER A 21 6.45 -5.36 -18.27
C SER A 21 6.44 -3.84 -18.45
N SER A 22 7.61 -3.26 -18.75
CA SER A 22 7.69 -1.83 -19.04
C SER A 22 6.93 -1.46 -20.31
N ILE A 23 6.37 -0.24 -20.35
CA ILE A 23 5.64 0.29 -21.51
C ILE A 23 6.47 0.22 -22.80
N ARG A 24 7.79 0.45 -22.70
CA ARG A 24 8.71 0.35 -23.85
C ARG A 24 8.89 -1.09 -24.33
N SER A 25 8.93 -2.07 -23.41
CA SER A 25 8.98 -3.49 -23.76
C SER A 25 7.70 -3.91 -24.50
N ILE A 26 6.54 -3.49 -23.99
CA ILE A 26 5.24 -3.77 -24.60
C ILE A 26 5.15 -3.12 -25.99
N GLU A 27 5.58 -1.86 -26.14
CA GLU A 27 5.64 -1.18 -27.44
C GLU A 27 6.48 -1.97 -28.44
N ARG A 28 7.67 -2.43 -28.04
CA ARG A 28 8.58 -3.21 -28.88
C ARG A 28 7.98 -4.55 -29.32
N ILE A 29 7.30 -5.27 -28.41
CA ILE A 29 6.78 -6.62 -28.68
C ILE A 29 5.46 -6.56 -29.47
N THR A 30 4.60 -5.60 -29.17
CA THR A 30 3.24 -5.51 -29.74
C THR A 30 3.13 -4.58 -30.94
N GLY A 31 4.12 -3.70 -31.16
CA GLY A 31 4.07 -2.63 -32.15
C GLY A 31 3.08 -1.50 -31.82
N ILE A 32 2.48 -1.52 -30.62
CA ILE A 32 1.50 -0.51 -30.19
C ILE A 32 2.25 0.68 -29.59
N SER A 33 1.95 1.89 -30.06
CA SER A 33 2.56 3.11 -29.52
C SER A 33 2.42 3.21 -27.99
N ARG A 34 3.51 3.61 -27.31
CA ARG A 34 3.55 3.89 -25.87
C ARG A 34 2.41 4.79 -25.38
N ASN A 35 1.99 5.77 -26.18
CA ASN A 35 0.92 6.70 -25.82
C ASN A 35 -0.44 5.98 -25.74
N THR A 36 -0.67 5.01 -26.64
CA THR A 36 -1.87 4.18 -26.61
C THR A 36 -1.85 3.22 -25.43
N ILE A 37 -0.69 2.61 -25.13
CA ILE A 37 -0.51 1.74 -23.95
C ILE A 37 -0.78 2.52 -22.65
N MET A 38 -0.20 3.71 -22.49
CA MET A 38 -0.41 4.56 -21.31
C MET A 38 -1.87 4.95 -21.12
N ARG A 39 -2.55 5.44 -22.17
CA ARG A 39 -3.97 5.82 -22.09
C ARG A 39 -4.86 4.63 -21.77
N LEU A 40 -4.56 3.45 -22.34
CA LEU A 40 -5.31 2.22 -22.06
C LEU A 40 -5.13 1.81 -20.60
N GLY A 41 -3.89 1.76 -20.11
CA GLY A 41 -3.58 1.43 -18.72
C GLY A 41 -4.26 2.37 -17.73
N PHE A 42 -4.19 3.69 -17.96
CA PHE A 42 -4.87 4.68 -17.13
C PHE A 42 -6.39 4.46 -17.08
N ARG A 43 -7.04 4.30 -18.24
CA ARG A 43 -8.50 4.09 -18.31
C ARG A 43 -8.93 2.80 -17.60
N ILE A 44 -8.19 1.71 -17.80
CA ILE A 44 -8.50 0.44 -17.13
C ILE A 44 -8.24 0.55 -15.63
N GLY A 45 -7.16 1.21 -15.21
CA GLY A 45 -6.86 1.48 -13.79
C GLY A 45 -7.98 2.26 -13.09
N GLN A 46 -8.55 3.28 -13.74
CA GLN A 46 -9.73 3.98 -13.21
C GLN A 46 -10.93 3.04 -13.05
N GLY A 47 -11.16 2.15 -14.01
CA GLY A 47 -12.20 1.12 -13.92
C GLY A 47 -11.95 0.12 -12.79
N CYS A 48 -10.70 -0.30 -12.57
CA CYS A 48 -10.33 -1.16 -11.44
C CYS A 48 -10.59 -0.48 -10.09
N ALA A 49 -10.26 0.81 -9.96
CA ALA A 49 -10.53 1.58 -8.75
C ALA A 49 -12.04 1.69 -8.48
N GLN A 50 -12.84 1.97 -9.50
CA GLN A 50 -14.31 1.99 -9.39
C GLN A 50 -14.89 0.62 -9.03
N LEU A 51 -14.35 -0.45 -9.61
CA LEU A 51 -14.79 -1.82 -9.31
C LEU A 51 -14.47 -2.19 -7.86
N LEU A 52 -13.26 -1.90 -7.39
CA LEU A 52 -12.87 -2.09 -5.99
C LEU A 52 -13.82 -1.33 -5.06
N ASP A 53 -14.09 -0.06 -5.37
CA ASP A 53 -14.98 0.78 -4.58
C ASP A 53 -16.42 0.24 -4.49
N ALA A 54 -16.95 -0.26 -5.60
CA ALA A 54 -18.29 -0.82 -5.64
C ALA A 54 -18.39 -2.22 -5.01
N LYS A 55 -17.33 -3.04 -5.08
CA LYS A 55 -17.37 -4.45 -4.68
C LYS A 55 -16.90 -4.70 -3.24
N MET A 56 -15.92 -3.93 -2.75
CA MET A 56 -15.39 -4.09 -1.40
C MET A 56 -16.27 -3.33 -0.41
N ARG A 57 -17.48 -3.86 -0.14
CA ARG A 57 -18.48 -3.27 0.77
C ARG A 57 -19.07 -4.34 1.68
N ASN A 58 -19.47 -3.95 2.89
CA ASN A 58 -20.05 -4.84 3.90
C ASN A 58 -19.21 -6.10 4.16
N LEU A 59 -17.90 -5.94 4.17
CA LEU A 59 -16.93 -7.02 4.34
C LEU A 59 -16.91 -7.50 5.79
N SER A 60 -16.79 -8.81 5.98
CA SER A 60 -16.65 -9.47 7.29
C SER A 60 -15.18 -9.81 7.60
N CYS A 61 -14.25 -8.91 7.30
CA CYS A 61 -12.82 -9.13 7.59
C CYS A 61 -12.60 -9.01 9.11
N HIS A 62 -12.00 -10.02 9.72
CA HIS A 62 -11.79 -10.04 11.17
C HIS A 62 -10.38 -9.63 11.57
N TYR A 63 -9.37 -9.91 10.75
CA TYR A 63 -7.97 -9.77 11.13
C TYR A 63 -7.18 -9.03 10.06
N LEU A 64 -7.26 -7.70 10.12
CA LEU A 64 -6.62 -6.81 9.17
C LEU A 64 -5.17 -6.49 9.56
N GLN A 65 -4.28 -6.52 8.58
CA GLN A 65 -2.90 -6.06 8.70
C GLN A 65 -2.68 -4.87 7.77
N PHE A 66 -2.14 -3.77 8.28
CA PHE A 66 -1.82 -2.58 7.49
C PHE A 66 -0.31 -2.35 7.40
N ASP A 67 0.20 -2.16 6.19
CA ASP A 67 1.60 -1.86 5.92
C ASP A 67 1.74 -0.80 4.83
N GLU A 68 2.94 -0.24 4.71
CA GLU A 68 3.29 0.67 3.63
C GLU A 68 4.47 0.19 2.78
N LEU A 69 4.24 0.16 1.47
CA LEU A 69 5.28 -0.12 0.49
C LEU A 69 5.91 1.19 0.00
N TRP A 70 7.22 1.32 0.17
CA TRP A 70 7.97 2.48 -0.33
C TRP A 70 8.18 2.43 -1.85
N GLY A 71 8.01 3.58 -2.50
CA GLY A 71 8.38 3.83 -3.89
C GLY A 71 8.74 5.30 -4.11
N PHE A 72 8.91 5.69 -5.38
CA PHE A 72 9.17 7.09 -5.72
C PHE A 72 8.59 7.48 -7.08
N ILE A 73 8.29 8.76 -7.25
CA ILE A 73 7.84 9.36 -8.51
C ILE A 73 8.97 10.24 -9.05
N GLY A 74 9.49 9.87 -10.23
CA GLY A 74 10.57 10.58 -10.93
C GLY A 74 11.95 10.39 -10.31
N LYS A 75 12.12 10.71 -9.03
CA LYS A 75 13.38 10.61 -8.28
C LYS A 75 13.11 10.30 -6.80
N LYS A 76 14.09 9.72 -6.10
CA LYS A 76 14.04 9.53 -4.63
C LYS A 76 14.00 10.88 -3.91
N GLU A 77 13.34 10.94 -2.76
CA GLU A 77 13.17 12.16 -1.95
C GLU A 77 14.50 12.89 -1.69
N LYS A 78 15.57 12.14 -1.38
CA LYS A 78 16.90 12.71 -1.12
C LYS A 78 17.51 13.52 -2.27
N HIS A 79 16.99 13.36 -3.49
CA HIS A 79 17.43 14.09 -4.67
C HIS A 79 16.42 15.18 -5.10
N ARG A 80 15.31 15.33 -4.38
CA ARG A 80 14.31 16.37 -4.67
C ARG A 80 14.77 17.70 -4.08
N MET A 81 14.72 18.75 -4.89
CA MET A 81 14.92 20.11 -4.40
C MET A 81 13.61 20.67 -3.82
N PRO A 82 13.66 21.55 -2.79
CA PRO A 82 12.45 22.14 -2.20
C PRO A 82 11.56 22.93 -3.18
N THR A 83 12.13 23.39 -4.30
CA THR A 83 11.44 24.17 -5.35
C THR A 83 10.71 23.30 -6.37
N GLU A 84 10.87 21.99 -6.34
CA GLU A 84 10.24 21.06 -7.28
C GLU A 84 8.81 20.71 -6.85
N ASP A 85 8.06 20.13 -7.80
CA ASP A 85 6.70 19.64 -7.57
C ASP A 85 6.67 18.67 -6.36
N PRO A 86 5.83 18.94 -5.33
CA PRO A 86 5.75 18.11 -4.13
C PRO A 86 5.21 16.69 -4.39
N THR A 87 4.62 16.43 -5.57
CA THR A 87 4.21 15.08 -5.99
C THR A 87 5.40 14.20 -6.36
N LEU A 88 6.56 14.77 -6.65
CA LEU A 88 7.81 14.05 -6.85
C LEU A 88 8.40 13.58 -5.52
N GLY A 89 9.39 12.70 -5.62
CA GLY A 89 10.08 12.17 -4.45
C GLY A 89 9.44 10.88 -3.97
N ASP A 90 9.50 10.65 -2.66
CA ASP A 90 9.02 9.41 -2.07
C ASP A 90 7.49 9.34 -2.08
N VAL A 91 6.97 8.15 -2.31
CA VAL A 91 5.55 7.82 -2.28
C VAL A 91 5.39 6.48 -1.59
N TRP A 92 4.29 6.32 -0.86
CA TRP A 92 4.01 5.14 -0.05
C TRP A 92 2.65 4.59 -0.43
N THR A 93 2.59 3.28 -0.66
CA THR A 93 1.33 2.56 -0.88
C THR A 93 0.92 1.91 0.42
N PHE A 94 -0.04 2.54 1.11
CA PHE A 94 -0.73 1.98 2.27
C PHE A 94 -1.62 0.84 1.77
N CYS A 95 -1.50 -0.35 2.35
CA CYS A 95 -2.23 -1.53 1.94
C CYS A 95 -2.83 -2.22 3.17
N ALA A 96 -4.07 -2.67 3.05
CA ALA A 96 -4.71 -3.49 4.06
C ALA A 96 -4.95 -4.89 3.49
N ILE A 97 -4.63 -5.91 4.27
CA ILE A 97 -4.96 -7.30 3.93
C ILE A 97 -5.66 -7.99 5.10
N ASP A 98 -6.72 -8.72 4.80
CA ASP A 98 -7.31 -9.65 5.76
C ASP A 98 -6.49 -10.94 5.79
N SER A 99 -5.97 -11.28 6.96
CA SER A 99 -5.05 -12.41 7.09
C SER A 99 -5.72 -13.77 6.88
N GLU A 100 -7.03 -13.87 7.07
CA GLU A 100 -7.80 -15.10 6.82
C GLU A 100 -8.14 -15.25 5.34
N THR A 101 -8.89 -14.29 4.78
CA THR A 101 -9.42 -14.43 3.41
C THR A 101 -8.45 -13.95 2.33
N LYS A 102 -7.35 -13.29 2.71
CA LYS A 102 -6.39 -12.61 1.82
C LYS A 102 -7.03 -11.51 0.96
N LEU A 103 -8.21 -11.02 1.35
CA LEU A 103 -8.82 -9.89 0.67
C LEU A 103 -8.01 -8.64 0.97
N VAL A 104 -7.88 -7.76 -0.03
CA VAL A 104 -7.34 -6.42 0.10
C VAL A 104 -8.50 -5.43 0.05
N PRO A 105 -9.06 -4.98 1.19
CA PRO A 105 -10.26 -4.14 1.19
C PRO A 105 -10.05 -2.80 0.52
N ALA A 106 -8.87 -2.22 0.74
CA ALA A 106 -8.46 -0.94 0.20
C ALA A 106 -6.92 -0.83 0.14
N PHE A 107 -6.43 0.03 -0.74
CA PHE A 107 -5.06 0.53 -0.74
C PHE A 107 -5.09 2.01 -1.08
N ARG A 108 -4.09 2.77 -0.62
CA ARG A 108 -3.97 4.20 -0.88
C ARG A 108 -2.54 4.61 -1.12
N VAL A 109 -2.32 5.32 -2.22
CA VAL A 109 -1.01 5.86 -2.58
C VAL A 109 -0.93 7.32 -2.13
N GLY A 110 0.12 7.69 -1.40
CA GLY A 110 0.30 9.05 -0.92
C GLY A 110 1.64 9.29 -0.23
N LYS A 111 1.74 10.38 0.52
CA LYS A 111 2.91 10.66 1.37
C LYS A 111 2.74 9.91 2.69
N ARG A 112 3.84 9.52 3.35
CA ARG A 112 3.81 8.84 4.66
C ARG A 112 3.50 9.84 5.78
N ASN A 113 2.24 10.26 5.86
CA ASN A 113 1.76 11.28 6.79
C ASN A 113 0.35 10.96 7.31
N HIS A 114 -0.06 11.67 8.36
CA HIS A 114 -1.37 11.52 9.00
C HIS A 114 -2.54 11.72 8.02
N PHE A 115 -2.43 12.64 7.05
CA PHE A 115 -3.50 12.85 6.07
C PHE A 115 -3.77 11.60 5.22
N THR A 116 -2.72 10.94 4.73
CA THR A 116 -2.87 9.73 3.92
C THR A 116 -3.37 8.56 4.78
N ALA A 117 -2.82 8.41 6.00
CA ALA A 117 -3.24 7.38 6.95
C ALA A 117 -4.71 7.54 7.36
N ASN A 118 -5.14 8.73 7.77
CA ASN A 118 -6.53 9.01 8.16
C ASN A 118 -7.51 8.63 7.06
N ALA A 119 -7.24 9.06 5.82
CA ALA A 119 -8.14 8.78 4.72
C ALA A 119 -8.08 7.32 4.24
N PHE A 120 -6.96 6.62 4.42
CA PHE A 120 -6.86 5.18 4.16
C PHE A 120 -7.66 4.36 5.18
N VAL A 121 -7.46 4.63 6.47
CA VAL A 121 -8.15 3.90 7.55
C VAL A 121 -9.65 4.22 7.55
N SER A 122 -10.04 5.47 7.27
CA SER A 122 -11.45 5.86 7.14
C SER A 122 -12.13 5.19 5.94
N ASP A 123 -11.43 5.03 4.81
CA ASP A 123 -11.94 4.24 3.68
C ASP A 123 -12.16 2.77 4.08
N ILE A 124 -11.20 2.16 4.80
CA ILE A 124 -11.35 0.78 5.29
C ILE A 124 -12.55 0.66 6.23
N ALA A 125 -12.68 1.54 7.23
CA ALA A 125 -13.80 1.52 8.16
C ALA A 125 -15.15 1.57 7.43
N SER A 126 -15.26 2.38 6.37
CA SER A 126 -16.47 2.48 5.53
C SER A 126 -16.83 1.20 4.75
N ARG A 127 -15.91 0.24 4.65
CA ARG A 127 -16.06 -1.00 3.88
C ARG A 127 -16.41 -2.20 4.74
N LEU A 128 -16.17 -2.13 6.05
CA LEU A 128 -16.42 -3.22 7.00
C LEU A 128 -17.84 -3.12 7.57
N LYS A 129 -18.40 -4.27 7.95
CA LYS A 129 -19.70 -4.34 8.67
C LYS A 129 -19.58 -4.84 10.11
N ASN A 130 -18.38 -5.22 10.52
CA ASN A 130 -18.08 -5.81 11.82
C ASN A 130 -16.96 -5.00 12.49
N ARG A 131 -16.85 -5.20 13.81
CA ARG A 131 -15.67 -4.85 14.60
C ARG A 131 -14.49 -5.72 14.17
N PRO A 132 -13.38 -5.14 13.66
CA PRO A 132 -12.20 -5.91 13.30
C PRO A 132 -11.14 -5.88 14.41
N GLN A 133 -10.21 -6.83 14.34
CA GLN A 133 -8.88 -6.69 14.92
C GLN A 133 -7.91 -6.15 13.86
N ILE A 134 -7.15 -5.10 14.21
CA ILE A 134 -6.17 -4.45 13.34
C ILE A 134 -4.76 -4.66 13.91
N SER A 135 -3.82 -4.97 13.01
CA SER A 135 -2.39 -5.02 13.28
C SER A 135 -1.65 -4.06 12.35
N THR A 136 -0.74 -3.25 12.89
CA THR A 136 0.13 -2.37 12.08
C THR A 136 1.57 -2.41 12.57
N ASP A 137 2.48 -1.79 11.80
CA ASP A 137 3.80 -1.43 12.30
C ASP A 137 3.72 -0.24 13.29
N GLY A 138 4.88 0.20 13.79
CA GLY A 138 5.00 1.31 14.73
C GLY A 138 4.80 2.70 14.14
N LEU A 139 4.20 2.85 12.95
CA LEU A 139 3.89 4.17 12.39
C LEU A 139 2.84 4.89 13.25
N ASN A 140 3.27 5.95 13.95
CA ASN A 140 2.41 6.72 14.86
C ASN A 140 1.14 7.26 14.20
N ALA A 141 1.17 7.52 12.89
CA ALA A 141 0.01 8.01 12.15
C ALA A 141 -1.19 7.06 12.17
N TYR A 142 -0.99 5.76 12.39
CA TYR A 142 -2.11 4.82 12.52
C TYR A 142 -2.85 4.93 13.84
N VAL A 143 -2.19 5.33 14.92
CA VAL A 143 -2.85 5.44 16.24
C VAL A 143 -4.01 6.41 16.16
N GLU A 144 -3.73 7.62 15.67
CA GLU A 144 -4.75 8.66 15.47
C GLU A 144 -5.77 8.25 14.39
N ALA A 145 -5.32 7.63 13.29
CA ALA A 145 -6.20 7.25 12.19
C ALA A 145 -7.21 6.15 12.57
N VAL A 146 -6.77 5.15 13.34
CA VAL A 146 -7.64 4.07 13.83
C VAL A 146 -8.62 4.60 14.87
N GLU A 147 -8.16 5.43 15.80
CA GLU A 147 -9.03 6.08 16.78
C GLU A 147 -10.11 6.94 16.10
N ASN A 148 -9.72 7.78 15.13
CA ASN A 148 -10.65 8.63 14.40
C ASN A 148 -11.69 7.84 13.59
N ALA A 149 -11.31 6.72 12.99
CA ALA A 149 -12.17 5.96 12.09
C ALA A 149 -13.08 4.95 12.80
N PHE A 150 -12.59 4.29 13.85
CA PHE A 150 -13.29 3.21 14.55
C PHE A 150 -13.69 3.56 15.98
N GLY A 151 -13.09 4.59 16.58
CA GLY A 151 -13.26 4.89 18.00
C GLY A 151 -12.92 3.68 18.86
N MET A 152 -13.89 3.20 19.63
CA MET A 152 -13.75 2.02 20.50
C MET A 152 -14.22 0.70 19.84
N ASP A 153 -14.73 0.76 18.61
CA ASP A 153 -15.23 -0.41 17.88
C ASP A 153 -14.15 -1.09 17.04
N VAL A 154 -13.00 -1.31 17.67
CA VAL A 154 -11.84 -1.98 17.08
C VAL A 154 -10.99 -2.60 18.19
N ASP A 155 -10.31 -3.68 17.86
CA ASP A 155 -9.27 -4.28 18.67
C ASP A 155 -7.92 -4.04 17.98
N TYR A 156 -7.08 -3.17 18.53
CA TYR A 156 -5.91 -2.66 17.82
C TYR A 156 -4.61 -2.95 18.58
N GLY A 157 -3.70 -3.64 17.90
CA GLY A 157 -2.33 -3.87 18.35
C GLY A 157 -1.30 -3.42 17.31
N MET A 158 -0.11 -3.06 17.78
CA MET A 158 1.03 -2.70 16.93
C MET A 158 2.19 -3.65 17.14
N ILE A 159 3.03 -3.78 16.12
CA ILE A 159 4.33 -4.44 16.22
C ILE A 159 5.42 -3.40 16.06
N ILE A 160 6.10 -3.13 17.16
CA ILE A 160 7.22 -2.18 17.22
C ILE A 160 8.49 -2.97 16.94
N LYS A 161 9.13 -2.69 15.80
CA LYS A 161 10.42 -3.28 15.42
C LYS A 161 11.53 -2.36 15.96
N ASN A 162 12.33 -2.86 16.89
CA ASN A 162 13.51 -2.16 17.36
C ASN A 162 14.71 -2.60 16.54
N TYR A 163 15.21 -1.69 15.72
CA TYR A 163 16.44 -1.90 14.94
C TYR A 163 17.64 -1.56 15.82
N GLY A 164 18.67 -2.41 15.76
CA GLY A 164 19.90 -2.14 16.49
C GLY A 164 20.59 -0.89 15.94
N ASN A 165 21.18 -0.10 16.83
CA ASN A 165 22.10 0.94 16.41
C ASN A 165 23.26 0.25 15.70
N ASP A 166 23.44 0.49 14.40
CA ASP A 166 24.62 0.09 13.64
C ASP A 166 25.82 0.82 14.27
N THR A 167 26.46 0.21 15.27
CA THR A 167 27.69 0.72 15.86
C THR A 167 28.76 0.62 14.78
N GLY A 168 28.98 1.74 14.11
CA GLY A 168 29.70 1.83 12.85
C GLY A 168 31.02 1.07 12.84
N HIS A 169 31.07 0.00 12.04
CA HIS A 169 32.30 -0.46 11.41
C HIS A 169 32.00 -0.87 9.96
N HIS A 170 32.75 -0.23 9.07
CA HIS A 170 32.68 -0.29 7.62
C HIS A 170 32.56 -1.69 7.02
N HIS A 171 31.50 -1.94 6.24
CA HIS A 171 31.57 -2.78 5.04
C HIS A 171 30.66 -2.20 3.95
N GLN A 172 31.24 -1.89 2.78
CA GLN A 172 30.55 -1.32 1.61
C GLN A 172 29.41 -2.21 1.04
N GLU A 173 29.27 -3.44 1.55
CA GLU A 173 28.25 -4.41 1.16
C GLU A 173 26.86 -4.17 1.78
N ARG A 174 26.75 -3.34 2.83
CA ARG A 174 25.46 -3.10 3.53
C ARG A 174 24.55 -2.04 2.90
N ARG A 175 24.87 -1.51 1.72
CA ARG A 175 24.11 -0.40 1.10
C ARG A 175 22.65 -0.75 0.75
N TYR A 176 22.28 -2.03 0.81
CA TYR A 176 20.94 -2.54 0.49
C TYR A 176 20.33 -3.48 1.56
N SER A 177 21.03 -3.75 2.66
CA SER A 177 20.50 -4.61 3.73
C SER A 177 19.78 -3.77 4.79
N ALA A 178 18.54 -4.13 5.14
CA ALA A 178 17.84 -3.53 6.27
C ALA A 178 18.67 -3.73 7.56
N PRO A 179 18.68 -2.76 8.49
CA PRO A 179 19.35 -2.93 9.78
C PRO A 179 18.80 -4.17 10.50
N GLU A 180 19.65 -4.84 11.26
CA GLU A 180 19.29 -6.06 11.98
C GLU A 180 18.20 -5.74 13.01
N ILE A 181 17.06 -6.44 12.92
CA ILE A 181 15.98 -6.32 13.89
C ILE A 181 16.49 -7.01 15.16
N VAL A 182 16.73 -6.22 16.22
CA VAL A 182 17.25 -6.76 17.49
C VAL A 182 16.14 -7.47 18.24
N PHE A 183 14.92 -6.90 18.23
CA PHE A 183 13.71 -7.58 18.69
C PHE A 183 12.46 -6.85 18.18
N SER A 184 11.33 -7.57 18.15
CA SER A 184 10.00 -7.01 17.95
C SER A 184 9.19 -7.11 19.23
N GLU A 185 8.46 -6.04 19.55
CA GLU A 185 7.56 -5.98 20.70
C GLU A 185 6.13 -5.74 20.20
N LYS A 186 5.18 -6.50 20.74
CA LYS A 186 3.75 -6.28 20.45
C LYS A 186 3.18 -5.35 21.50
N ARG A 187 2.53 -4.27 21.05
CA ARG A 187 1.92 -3.26 21.92
C ARG A 187 0.42 -3.27 21.76
N HIS A 188 -0.30 -3.38 22.87
CA HIS A 188 -1.74 -3.09 22.95
C HIS A 188 -1.96 -1.58 22.77
N VAL A 189 -2.96 -1.21 21.97
CA VAL A 189 -3.34 0.19 21.76
C VAL A 189 -4.77 0.46 22.21
N VAL A 190 -5.76 -0.23 21.64
CA VAL A 190 -7.20 -0.05 21.94
C VAL A 190 -7.92 -1.40 21.94
N GLY A 191 -8.99 -1.50 22.73
CA GLY A 191 -9.87 -2.67 22.73
C GLY A 191 -9.28 -3.87 23.47
N ARG A 192 -9.58 -5.07 22.97
CA ARG A 192 -9.11 -6.36 23.49
C ARG A 192 -8.51 -7.22 22.35
N PRO A 193 -7.43 -6.76 21.69
CA PRO A 193 -6.76 -7.54 20.65
C PRO A 193 -6.21 -8.84 21.24
N ASP A 194 -6.39 -9.92 20.49
CA ASP A 194 -5.64 -11.15 20.72
C ASP A 194 -4.18 -10.91 20.31
N MET A 195 -3.31 -10.78 21.32
CA MET A 195 -1.91 -10.45 21.12
C MET A 195 -1.13 -11.54 20.40
N ASP A 196 -1.60 -12.78 20.37
CA ASP A 196 -0.96 -13.85 19.61
C ASP A 196 -1.18 -13.64 18.10
N LEU A 197 -2.34 -13.11 17.73
CA LEU A 197 -2.73 -12.81 16.35
C LEU A 197 -2.21 -11.46 15.82
N VAL A 198 -1.75 -10.56 16.70
CA VAL A 198 -1.09 -9.32 16.27
C VAL A 198 0.20 -9.68 15.52
N SER A 199 0.15 -9.54 14.20
CA SER A 199 1.20 -9.97 13.26
C SER A 199 1.23 -9.08 12.01
N MET A 200 2.37 -9.05 11.33
CA MET A 200 2.59 -8.39 10.03
C MET A 200 3.11 -9.39 8.98
N SER A 201 2.88 -10.69 9.18
CA SER A 201 3.46 -11.75 8.34
C SER A 201 2.63 -12.10 7.10
N HIS A 202 1.45 -11.51 6.93
CA HIS A 202 0.53 -11.87 5.85
C HIS A 202 0.43 -10.80 4.75
N ILE A 203 1.12 -9.68 4.93
CA ILE A 203 1.21 -8.56 4.00
C ILE A 203 2.51 -8.57 3.22
#